data_AF-A0A644Z9H9-F1
#
_entry.id   AF-A0A644Z9H9-F1
#
_cell.length_a   1.000
_cell.length_b   1.000
_cell.length_c   1.000
_cell.angle_alpha   90.00
_cell.angle_beta   90.00
_cell.angle_gamma   90.00
#
_symmetry.space_group_name_H-M   'P 1'
#
loop_
_entity.id
_entity.type
_entity.pdbx_description
1 polymer ?
#
loop_
_entity_poly.entity_id
_entity_poly.type
_entity_poly.pdbx_seq_one_letter_code
_entity_poly.pdbx_strand_id
1 'polypeptide(L)'
;MEKKIENKLEEPRSSITLENRKKMTLTGVEEVISFDDEKILLNTKLGFLTIKGSELKMNKLDVQNGDVIIVGNISSIVYSSKEVKKEKESIISRLFK
;
A
#
# COMPACT_ATOMS: atom_id res chain seq x y z
N MET A 1 11.77 -2.02 42.44
CA MET A 1 11.16 -2.80 41.33
C MET A 1 11.11 -1.91 40.11
N GLU A 2 12.09 -2.07 39.22
CA GLU A 2 12.16 -1.35 37.96
C GLU A 2 11.08 -1.90 37.03
N LYS A 3 10.13 -1.04 36.63
CA LYS A 3 9.13 -1.41 35.62
C LYS A 3 9.86 -1.55 34.28
N LYS A 4 10.03 -2.78 33.82
CA LYS A 4 10.38 -3.09 32.43
C LYS A 4 9.30 -2.46 31.54
N ILE A 5 9.66 -1.42 30.81
CA ILE A 5 8.83 -0.87 29.74
C ILE A 5 8.91 -1.88 28.61
N GLU A 6 7.91 -2.76 28.50
CA GLU A 6 7.70 -3.55 27.29
C GLU A 6 7.30 -2.58 26.18
N ASN A 7 8.24 -2.23 25.31
CA ASN A 7 7.92 -1.63 24.02
C ASN A 7 7.17 -2.67 23.20
N LYS A 8 5.85 -2.69 23.36
CA LYS A 8 4.94 -3.46 22.53
C LYS A 8 5.08 -2.89 21.11
N LEU A 9 5.72 -3.65 20.22
CA LEU A 9 5.84 -3.28 18.81
C LEU A 9 4.44 -2.99 18.28
N GLU A 10 4.14 -1.73 17.99
CA GLU A 10 2.87 -1.38 17.37
C GLU A 10 2.83 -1.97 15.96
N GLU A 11 1.80 -2.76 15.67
CA GLU A 11 1.57 -3.24 14.31
C GLU A 11 1.38 -2.06 13.36
N PRO A 12 2.00 -2.07 12.17
CA PRO A 12 1.80 -1.02 11.18
C PRO A 12 0.31 -0.90 10.80
N ARG A 13 -0.22 0.32 10.83
CA ARG A 13 -1.62 0.62 10.52
C ARG A 13 -1.74 1.41 9.21
N SER A 14 -2.77 1.08 8.44
CA SER A 14 -3.20 1.77 7.22
C SER A 14 -4.70 1.53 7.02
N SER A 15 -5.38 2.44 6.32
CA SER A 15 -6.79 2.33 5.95
C SER A 15 -6.97 2.86 4.53
N ILE A 16 -7.80 2.16 3.75
CA ILE A 16 -8.24 2.56 2.41
C ILE A 16 -9.76 2.73 2.44
N THR A 17 -10.24 3.90 2.03
CA THR A 17 -11.65 4.16 1.74
C THR A 17 -11.79 4.46 0.25
N LEU A 18 -12.67 3.72 -0.45
CA LEU A 18 -12.95 3.90 -1.87
C LEU A 18 -14.41 4.29 -2.07
N GLU A 19 -14.65 5.48 -2.60
CA GLU A 19 -15.98 6.03 -2.85
C GLU A 19 -16.26 6.02 -4.35
N ASN A 20 -17.30 5.27 -4.76
CA ASN A 20 -17.80 5.20 -6.14
C ASN A 20 -16.74 4.86 -7.21
N ARG A 21 -15.61 4.26 -6.82
CA ARG A 21 -14.41 4.11 -7.66
C ARG A 21 -13.83 5.42 -8.22
N LYS A 22 -14.22 6.57 -7.64
CA LYS A 22 -13.88 7.91 -8.10
C LYS A 22 -12.92 8.66 -7.17
N LYS A 23 -12.97 8.34 -5.88
CA LYS A 23 -12.15 8.97 -4.85
C LYS A 23 -11.66 7.91 -3.89
N MET A 24 -10.36 7.85 -3.69
CA MET A 24 -9.70 7.00 -2.70
C MET A 24 -9.05 7.90 -1.65
N THR A 25 -9.25 7.56 -0.38
CA THR A 25 -8.48 8.09 0.74
C THR A 25 -7.66 6.95 1.35
N LEU A 26 -6.36 7.18 1.53
CA LEU A 26 -5.40 6.20 2.02
C LEU A 26 -4.57 6.83 3.14
N THR A 27 -4.35 6.07 4.23
CA THR A 27 -3.46 6.45 5.33
C THR A 27 -2.26 5.50 5.41
N GLY A 28 -1.19 5.92 6.10
CA GLY A 28 0.02 5.11 6.24
C GLY A 28 0.88 5.03 4.97
N VAL A 29 0.79 6.03 4.10
CA VAL A 29 1.73 6.23 2.99
C VAL A 29 3.05 6.76 3.54
N GLU A 30 4.15 6.15 3.15
CA GLU A 30 5.51 6.57 3.53
C GLU A 30 6.16 7.38 2.41
N GLU A 31 5.90 7.01 1.15
CA GLU A 31 6.52 7.64 -0.02
C GLU A 31 5.66 7.46 -1.28
N VAL A 32 5.69 8.45 -2.16
CA VAL A 32 5.16 8.33 -3.53
C VAL A 32 6.32 7.98 -4.46
N ILE A 33 6.30 6.78 -5.03
CA ILE A 33 7.40 6.28 -5.87
C ILE A 33 7.24 6.78 -7.32
N SER A 34 6.04 6.67 -7.86
CA SER A 34 5.71 7.18 -9.19
C SER A 34 4.23 7.49 -9.27
N PHE A 35 3.86 8.50 -10.05
CA PHE A 35 2.47 8.78 -10.35
C PHE A 35 2.32 9.33 -11.77
N ASP A 36 1.28 8.88 -12.43
CA ASP A 36 0.74 9.44 -13.65
C ASP A 36 -0.80 9.26 -13.63
N ASP A 37 -1.46 9.57 -14.75
CA ASP A 37 -2.91 9.51 -14.87
C ASP A 37 -3.48 8.11 -15.07
N GLU A 38 -2.64 7.09 -15.28
CA GLU A 38 -3.05 5.70 -15.46
C GLU A 38 -2.62 4.80 -14.29
N LYS A 39 -1.54 5.16 -13.59
CA LYS A 39 -0.90 4.35 -12.57
C LYS A 39 -0.25 5.21 -11.48
N ILE A 40 -0.50 4.83 -10.23
CA ILE A 40 0.17 5.37 -9.05
C ILE A 40 0.83 4.22 -8.29
N LEU A 41 2.09 4.41 -7.88
CA LEU A 41 2.86 3.49 -7.07
C LEU A 41 3.29 4.18 -5.77
N LEU A 42 2.89 3.61 -4.64
CA LEU A 42 3.17 4.13 -3.31
C LEU A 42 3.97 3.12 -2.49
N ASN A 43 4.89 3.62 -1.66
CA ASN A 43 5.43 2.88 -0.53
C ASN A 43 4.53 3.17 0.69
N THR A 44 4.04 2.13 1.36
CA THR A 44 3.17 2.25 2.54
C THR A 44 3.72 1.43 3.68
N LYS A 45 3.25 1.68 4.90
CA LYS A 45 3.61 0.87 6.09
C LYS A 45 3.36 -0.63 5.91
N LEU A 46 2.44 -1.03 5.03
CA LEU A 46 2.04 -2.43 4.80
C LEU A 46 2.63 -3.08 3.54
N GLY A 47 3.40 -2.35 2.72
CA GLY A 47 3.78 -2.85 1.39
C GLY A 47 3.86 -1.77 0.35
N PHE A 48 4.30 -2.15 -0.85
CA PHE A 48 4.07 -1.32 -2.01
C PHE A 48 2.59 -1.42 -2.40
N LEU A 49 2.01 -0.32 -2.83
CA LEU A 49 0.63 -0.25 -3.28
C LEU A 49 0.61 0.29 -4.71
N THR A 50 0.13 -0.52 -5.64
CA THR A 50 -0.13 -0.09 -7.03
C THR A 50 -1.61 0.20 -7.19
N ILE A 51 -1.93 1.41 -7.62
CA ILE A 51 -3.27 1.81 -8.06
C ILE A 51 -3.22 1.96 -9.58
N LYS A 52 -4.18 1.38 -10.30
CA LYS A 52 -4.36 1.62 -11.74
C LYS A 52 -5.75 2.18 -12.02
N GLY A 53 -5.86 2.92 -13.12
CA GLY A 53 -7.08 3.62 -13.46
C GLY A 53 -6.95 4.48 -14.71
N SER A 54 -7.80 5.49 -14.79
CA SER A 54 -7.69 6.58 -15.75
C SER A 54 -8.00 7.91 -15.08
N GLU A 55 -7.40 8.98 -15.59
CA GLU A 55 -7.53 10.34 -15.03
C GLU A 55 -7.15 10.41 -13.54
N LEU A 56 -6.19 9.57 -13.13
CA LEU A 56 -5.72 9.54 -11.75
C LEU A 56 -4.99 10.85 -11.41
N LYS A 57 -5.36 11.45 -10.28
CA LYS A 57 -4.75 12.67 -9.77
C LYS A 57 -4.60 12.58 -8.26
N MET A 58 -3.46 13.01 -7.76
CA MET A 58 -3.27 13.23 -6.32
C MET A 58 -3.88 14.58 -5.95
N ASN A 59 -4.99 14.55 -5.21
CA ASN A 59 -5.75 15.74 -4.83
C ASN A 59 -5.23 16.37 -3.54
N LYS A 60 -4.78 15.56 -2.59
CA LYS A 60 -4.12 16.01 -1.35
C LYS A 60 -3.03 15.02 -0.98
N LEU A 61 -1.84 15.54 -0.69
CA LEU A 61 -0.67 14.77 -0.28
C LEU A 61 -0.16 15.36 1.04
N ASP A 62 -0.34 14.62 2.13
CA ASP A 62 0.26 14.93 3.43
C ASP A 62 1.12 13.75 3.85
N VAL A 63 2.31 13.64 3.25
CA VAL A 63 3.25 12.55 3.52
C VAL A 63 3.73 12.57 4.98
N GLN A 64 3.76 13.74 5.62
CA GLN A 64 4.16 13.83 7.03
C GLN A 64 3.18 13.08 7.94
N ASN A 65 1.88 13.18 7.66
CA ASN A 65 0.85 12.43 8.36
C ASN A 65 0.57 11.05 7.72
N GLY A 66 1.10 10.81 6.52
CA GLY A 66 0.93 9.59 5.74
C GLY A 66 -0.43 9.48 5.04
N ASP A 67 -1.11 10.60 4.83
CA ASP A 67 -2.45 10.67 4.26
C ASP A 67 -2.42 11.11 2.79
N VAL A 68 -3.12 10.36 1.94
CA VAL A 68 -3.20 10.60 0.51
C VAL A 68 -4.66 10.52 0.04
N ILE A 69 -5.06 11.48 -0.79
CA ILE A 69 -6.33 11.45 -1.52
C ILE A 69 -6.03 11.35 -3.02
N ILE A 70 -6.53 10.30 -3.65
CA ILE A 70 -6.47 10.06 -5.10
C ILE A 70 -7.88 10.23 -5.67
N VAL A 71 -8.01 10.97 -6.76
CA VAL A 71 -9.25 11.10 -7.54
C VAL A 71 -9.02 10.59 -8.96
N GLY A 72 -10.06 10.07 -9.60
CA GLY A 72 -9.98 9.47 -10.93
C GLY A 72 -10.75 8.15 -11.01
N ASN A 73 -10.74 7.48 -12.15
CA ASN A 73 -11.42 6.20 -12.32
C ASN A 73 -10.54 5.04 -11.88
N ILE A 74 -10.75 4.51 -10.68
CA ILE A 74 -9.92 3.44 -10.13
C ILE A 74 -10.37 2.08 -10.67
N SER A 75 -9.47 1.36 -11.31
CA SER A 75 -9.70 0.02 -11.89
C SER A 75 -9.09 -1.10 -11.06
N SER A 76 -7.95 -0.87 -10.41
CA SER A 76 -7.34 -1.85 -9.51
C SER A 76 -6.53 -1.23 -8.38
N ILE A 77 -6.43 -1.99 -7.29
CA ILE A 77 -5.68 -1.65 -6.08
C ILE A 77 -4.98 -2.93 -5.64
N VAL A 78 -3.64 -2.95 -5.70
CA VAL A 78 -2.85 -4.16 -5.47
C VAL A 78 -1.71 -3.87 -4.51
N TYR A 79 -1.74 -4.51 -3.34
CA TYR A 79 -0.58 -4.57 -2.46
C TYR A 79 0.41 -5.62 -2.96
N SER A 80 1.70 -5.29 -2.93
CA SER A 80 2.79 -6.24 -3.07
C SER A 80 3.67 -6.22 -1.83
N SER A 81 4.23 -7.38 -1.48
CA SER A 81 5.09 -7.54 -0.32
C SER A 81 6.31 -6.62 -0.40
N LYS A 82 6.69 -6.00 0.73
CA LYS A 82 7.99 -5.29 0.84
C LYS A 82 9.17 -6.24 0.63
N GLU A 83 8.96 -7.53 0.86
CA GLU A 83 9.97 -8.56 0.70
C GLU A 83 10.06 -9.05 -0.75
N VAL A 84 11.26 -8.97 -1.31
CA VAL A 84 11.71 -9.81 -2.41
C VAL A 84 11.57 -11.26 -1.94
N LYS A 85 10.48 -11.93 -2.32
CA LYS A 85 10.35 -13.37 -2.10
C LYS A 85 11.53 -14.03 -2.80
N LYS A 86 12.51 -14.52 -2.05
CA LYS A 86 13.36 -15.62 -2.50
C LYS A 86 12.40 -16.74 -2.90
N GLU A 87 12.29 -16.98 -4.20
CA GLU A 87 11.45 -18.00 -4.80
C GLU A 87 11.64 -19.32 -4.05
N LYS A 88 10.60 -19.75 -3.32
CA LYS A 88 10.54 -21.12 -2.82
C LYS A 88 10.15 -21.99 -4.01
N GLU A 89 11.15 -22.54 -4.68
CA GLU A 89 11.10 -23.62 -5.69
C GLU A 89 10.32 -24.89 -5.26
N SER A 90 9.57 -24.88 -4.16
CA SER A 90 9.13 -26.10 -3.47
C SER A 90 7.67 -26.50 -3.69
N ILE A 91 6.86 -25.74 -4.43
CA ILE A 91 5.41 -26.01 -4.54
C ILE A 91 5.05 -26.85 -5.78
N ILE A 92 5.84 -26.81 -6.84
CA ILE A 92 5.55 -27.56 -8.09
C ILE A 92 5.88 -29.06 -7.95
N SER A 93 6.82 -29.45 -7.07
CA SER A 93 7.24 -30.84 -6.89
C SER A 93 6.23 -31.73 -6.15
N ARG A 94 5.15 -31.16 -5.57
CA ARG A 94 4.09 -31.94 -4.90
C ARG A 94 2.88 -32.24 -5.77
N LEU A 95 2.77 -31.63 -6.94
CA LEU A 95 1.63 -31.82 -7.85
C LEU A 95 1.87 -32.89 -8.93
N PHE A 96 3.08 -33.44 -9.04
CA PHE A 96 3.44 -34.47 -10.01
C PHE A 96 3.88 -35.79 -9.36
N LYS A 97 3.22 -36.19 -8.27
CA LYS A 97 3.33 -37.55 -7.75
C LYS A 97 1.96 -38.22 -7.71
#